data_AF-A0A9Q3ZB54-F1
#
_entry.id   AF-A0A9Q3ZB54-F1
#
_cell.length_a   1.000
_cell.length_b   1.000
_cell.length_c   1.000
_cell.angle_alpha   90.00
_cell.angle_beta   90.00
_cell.angle_gamma   90.00
#
_symmetry.space_group_name_H-M   'P 1'
#
loop_
_entity.id
_entity.type
_entity.pdbx_description
1 polymer ?
#
loop_
_entity_poly.entity_id
_entity_poly.type
_entity_poly.pdbx_seq_one_letter_code
_entity_poly.pdbx_strand_id
1 'polypeptide(L)'
;MNLSRRATTAAALTVLALGGTVAATAPASAATTTKAAAASYNGACGTGYKVIDSTPVGNSGKVFLTWNESTGKNCAVTIRNTTGAKTHMEVTLKAIDSGERTAVDSGQYTSYAGPVYVNARGYCVAWGGTIGTASAGDSGHCS
;
A
#
# COMPACT_ATOMS: atom_id res chain seq x y z
N MET A 1 42.24 -55.53 -30.34
CA MET A 1 43.46 -55.86 -29.55
C MET A 1 43.37 -55.03 -28.28
N ASN A 2 43.17 -55.51 -27.06
CA ASN A 2 43.26 -56.84 -26.47
C ASN A 2 42.13 -57.05 -25.45
N LEU A 3 41.78 -58.32 -25.33
CA LEU A 3 40.74 -58.93 -24.53
C LEU A 3 41.23 -59.21 -23.10
N SER A 4 40.27 -59.32 -22.17
CA SER A 4 40.26 -60.21 -20.98
C SER A 4 41.19 -59.87 -19.80
N ARG A 5 40.88 -60.13 -18.52
CA ARG A 5 39.86 -60.92 -17.79
C ARG A 5 40.02 -60.59 -16.30
N ARG A 6 38.96 -60.77 -15.49
CA ARG A 6 38.90 -61.40 -14.13
C ARG A 6 37.67 -60.83 -13.40
N ALA A 7 36.57 -61.57 -13.36
CA ALA A 7 36.25 -62.67 -12.44
C ALA A 7 35.60 -62.16 -11.15
N THR A 8 34.34 -62.58 -11.02
CA THR A 8 33.35 -62.44 -9.95
C THR A 8 33.84 -62.85 -8.57
N THR A 9 33.45 -62.10 -7.54
CA THR A 9 33.07 -62.65 -6.22
C THR A 9 31.91 -61.84 -5.66
N ALA A 10 30.75 -62.47 -5.63
CA ALA A 10 29.60 -62.03 -4.85
C ALA A 10 29.86 -62.34 -3.37
N ALA A 11 29.67 -61.36 -2.51
CA ALA A 11 29.44 -61.58 -1.08
C ALA A 11 28.18 -60.80 -0.72
N ALA A 12 27.06 -61.52 -0.68
CA ALA A 12 25.80 -61.03 -0.15
C ALA A 12 25.92 -60.96 1.38
N LEU A 13 25.79 -59.75 1.93
CA LEU A 13 25.54 -59.55 3.36
C LEU A 13 24.14 -58.94 3.47
N THR A 14 23.17 -59.80 3.75
CA THR A 14 21.81 -59.44 4.14
C THR A 14 21.86 -58.84 5.54
N VAL A 15 21.82 -57.51 5.65
CA VAL A 15 21.50 -56.82 6.91
C VAL A 15 20.02 -56.52 6.91
N LEU A 16 19.24 -57.34 7.62
CA LEU A 16 17.93 -56.93 8.11
C LEU A 16 18.18 -55.96 9.27
N ALA A 17 17.92 -54.67 9.05
CA ALA A 17 17.69 -53.71 10.11
C ALA A 17 16.38 -52.98 9.83
N LEU A 18 15.48 -53.10 10.80
CA LEU A 18 14.17 -52.48 10.84
C LEU A 18 14.30 -50.95 10.95
N GLY A 19 13.47 -50.23 10.18
CA GLY A 19 13.04 -48.87 10.54
C GLY A 19 13.77 -47.73 9.84
N GLY A 20 12.97 -46.83 9.24
CA GLY A 20 13.41 -45.49 8.87
C GLY A 20 13.12 -45.10 7.43
N THR A 21 11.85 -44.87 7.07
CA THR A 21 11.53 -44.05 5.89
C THR A 21 11.92 -42.61 6.21
N VAL A 22 13.15 -42.20 5.88
CA VAL A 22 13.48 -40.78 5.77
C VAL A 22 12.89 -40.26 4.47
N ALA A 23 11.59 -39.91 4.52
CA ALA A 23 11.02 -39.01 3.54
C ALA A 23 11.75 -37.66 3.70
N ALA A 24 12.58 -37.33 2.73
CA ALA A 24 13.15 -35.99 2.62
C ALA A 24 12.01 -35.00 2.29
N THR A 25 11.30 -34.54 3.31
CA THR A 25 10.41 -33.40 3.23
C THR A 25 11.28 -32.16 3.02
N ALA A 26 11.47 -31.75 1.76
CA ALA A 26 11.99 -30.43 1.48
C ALA A 26 11.06 -29.40 2.15
N PRO A 27 11.56 -28.44 2.95
CA PRO A 27 10.72 -27.35 3.38
C PRO A 27 10.38 -26.54 2.14
N ALA A 28 9.14 -26.65 1.67
CA ALA A 28 8.57 -25.65 0.80
C ALA A 28 8.49 -24.36 1.63
N SER A 29 9.51 -23.51 1.53
CA SER A 29 9.45 -22.15 2.06
C SER A 29 8.37 -21.41 1.28
N ALA A 30 7.14 -21.44 1.80
CA ALA A 30 6.08 -20.56 1.38
C ALA A 30 6.56 -19.14 1.66
N ALA A 31 6.99 -18.43 0.60
CA ALA A 31 7.25 -17.01 0.67
C ALA A 31 5.91 -16.31 0.93
N THR A 32 5.60 -16.06 2.19
CA THR A 32 4.47 -15.21 2.57
C THR A 32 4.83 -13.79 2.15
N THR A 33 4.46 -13.40 0.93
CA THR A 33 4.46 -11.99 0.54
C THR A 33 3.43 -11.28 1.40
N THR A 34 3.87 -10.71 2.52
CA THR A 34 3.05 -9.80 3.32
C THR A 34 2.73 -8.60 2.44
N LYS A 35 1.53 -8.58 1.85
CA LYS A 35 1.00 -7.40 1.17
C LYS A 35 1.04 -6.25 2.18
N ALA A 36 1.74 -5.17 1.86
CA ALA A 36 1.77 -3.99 2.71
C ALA A 36 0.31 -3.56 3.04
N ALA A 37 0.04 -3.29 4.32
CA ALA A 37 -1.27 -2.85 4.75
C ALA A 37 -1.65 -1.58 3.99
N ALA A 38 -2.79 -1.61 3.30
CA ALA A 38 -3.28 -0.42 2.61
C ALA A 38 -3.70 0.62 3.65
N ALA A 39 -3.34 1.88 3.42
CA ALA A 39 -3.76 2.98 4.28
C ALA A 39 -5.28 2.99 4.41
N SER A 40 -5.76 3.15 5.64
CA SER A 40 -7.17 3.37 5.97
C SER A 40 -7.38 4.84 6.33
N TYR A 41 -8.58 5.35 6.07
CA TYR A 41 -8.93 6.70 6.49
C TYR A 41 -8.87 6.82 8.02
N ASN A 42 -8.21 7.86 8.51
CA ASN A 42 -7.91 8.06 9.94
C ASN A 42 -8.90 8.99 10.66
N GLY A 43 -9.92 9.50 9.97
CA GLY A 43 -10.88 10.44 10.56
C GLY A 43 -10.38 11.88 10.69
N ALA A 44 -9.24 12.24 10.11
CA ALA A 44 -8.61 13.55 10.33
C ALA A 44 -9.45 14.76 9.89
N CYS A 45 -10.41 14.60 8.97
CA CYS A 45 -11.31 15.69 8.60
C CYS A 45 -12.36 16.01 9.69
N GLY A 46 -12.48 15.18 10.72
CA GLY A 46 -13.40 15.37 11.83
C GLY A 46 -14.83 14.90 11.57
N THR A 47 -15.72 15.24 12.50
CA THR A 47 -17.11 14.78 12.53
C THR A 47 -17.90 15.27 11.31
N GLY A 48 -18.77 14.40 10.77
CA GLY A 48 -19.66 14.72 9.65
C GLY A 48 -19.03 14.50 8.27
N TYR A 49 -17.72 14.25 8.19
CA TYR A 49 -17.06 13.91 6.93
C TYR A 49 -17.17 12.42 6.62
N LYS A 50 -17.63 12.10 5.40
CA LYS A 50 -17.68 10.74 4.84
C LYS A 50 -16.66 10.62 3.72
N VAL A 51 -15.97 9.49 3.64
CA VAL A 51 -15.10 9.18 2.49
C VAL A 51 -15.99 9.01 1.26
N ILE A 52 -15.69 9.77 0.22
CA ILE A 52 -16.41 9.72 -1.06
C ILE A 52 -15.51 9.19 -2.18
N ASP A 53 -14.20 9.37 -2.04
CA ASP A 53 -13.22 8.85 -3.00
C ASP A 53 -11.84 8.64 -2.36
N SER A 54 -10.95 7.95 -3.08
CA SER A 54 -9.55 7.80 -2.68
C SER A 54 -8.64 7.45 -3.84
N THR A 55 -7.42 7.99 -3.85
CA THR A 55 -6.42 7.74 -4.89
C THR A 55 -5.18 7.08 -4.28
N PRO A 56 -4.75 5.89 -4.74
CA PRO A 56 -3.49 5.29 -4.31
C PRO A 56 -2.28 6.15 -4.68
N VAL A 57 -1.37 6.35 -3.73
CA VAL A 57 -0.06 7.02 -3.97
C VAL A 57 1.00 5.93 -4.09
N GLY A 58 1.09 5.34 -5.28
CA GLY A 58 1.92 4.16 -5.55
C GLY A 58 1.65 3.04 -4.53
N ASN A 59 2.71 2.48 -3.96
CA ASN A 59 2.64 1.50 -2.86
C ASN A 59 2.88 2.14 -1.48
N SER A 60 2.90 3.48 -1.40
CA SER A 60 3.29 4.22 -0.20
C SER A 60 2.11 4.63 0.68
N GLY A 61 0.92 4.77 0.10
CA GLY A 61 -0.26 5.25 0.82
C GLY A 61 -1.45 5.56 -0.07
N LYS A 62 -2.38 6.38 0.43
CA LYS A 62 -3.56 6.86 -0.30
C LYS A 62 -3.87 8.30 0.06
N VAL A 63 -4.39 9.06 -0.91
CA VAL A 63 -5.13 10.30 -0.65
C VAL A 63 -6.59 9.92 -0.43
N PHE A 64 -7.20 10.43 0.63
CA PHE A 64 -8.62 10.28 0.90
C PHE A 64 -9.32 11.59 0.63
N LEU A 65 -10.39 11.53 -0.16
CA LEU A 65 -11.32 12.63 -0.35
C LEU A 65 -12.58 12.37 0.47
N THR A 66 -13.01 13.38 1.20
CA THR A 66 -14.20 13.33 2.04
C THR A 66 -15.13 14.51 1.80
N TRP A 67 -16.39 14.36 2.18
CA TRP A 67 -17.44 15.37 2.06
C TRP A 67 -18.24 15.49 3.35
N ASN A 68 -18.61 16.72 3.71
CA ASN A 68 -19.56 17.00 4.77
C ASN A 68 -20.77 17.76 4.20
N GLU A 69 -21.91 17.07 4.13
CA GLU A 69 -23.16 17.60 3.59
C GLU A 69 -23.66 18.83 4.36
N SER A 70 -23.48 18.86 5.69
CA SER A 70 -23.97 19.98 6.50
C SER A 70 -23.22 21.29 6.21
N THR A 71 -21.92 21.21 5.93
CA THR A 71 -21.07 22.38 5.70
C THR A 71 -20.83 22.70 4.23
N GLY A 72 -21.08 21.76 3.31
CA GLY A 72 -20.79 21.94 1.88
C GLY A 72 -19.29 21.97 1.56
N LYS A 73 -18.46 21.31 2.38
CA LYS A 73 -17.00 21.30 2.25
C LYS A 73 -16.47 19.92 1.93
N ASN A 74 -15.49 19.88 1.02
CA ASN A 74 -14.63 18.71 0.85
C ASN A 74 -13.40 18.84 1.75
N CYS A 75 -12.88 17.70 2.18
CA CYS A 75 -11.61 17.60 2.89
C CYS A 75 -10.74 16.48 2.32
N ALA A 76 -9.44 16.74 2.18
CA ALA A 76 -8.47 15.78 1.70
C ALA A 76 -7.34 15.54 2.69
N VAL A 77 -6.87 14.29 2.76
CA VAL A 77 -5.77 13.84 3.63
C VAL A 77 -4.94 12.80 2.90
N THR A 78 -3.61 12.94 2.89
CA THR A 78 -2.69 11.92 2.36
C THR A 78 -2.15 11.07 3.50
N ILE A 79 -2.44 9.77 3.51
CA ILE A 79 -2.08 8.83 4.60
C ILE A 79 -1.14 7.76 4.07
N ARG A 80 -0.01 7.53 4.75
CA ARG A 80 0.93 6.46 4.39
C ARG A 80 0.49 5.11 4.94
N ASN A 81 0.84 4.04 4.21
CA ASN A 81 0.51 2.65 4.53
C ASN A 81 1.08 2.19 5.88
N THR A 82 2.28 2.64 6.23
CA THR A 82 2.99 2.22 7.46
C THR A 82 3.67 3.41 8.07
N THR A 83 3.31 3.81 9.29
CA THR A 83 3.90 4.95 10.00
C THR A 83 5.40 4.72 10.32
N GLY A 84 6.15 5.80 10.56
CA GLY A 84 7.57 5.67 10.90
C GLY A 84 8.31 7.00 10.88
N ALA A 85 9.61 6.95 10.55
CA ALA A 85 10.46 8.13 10.40
C ALA A 85 9.82 9.18 9.48
N LYS A 86 10.10 10.45 9.76
CA LYS A 86 9.60 11.57 8.96
C LYS A 86 10.00 11.39 7.50
N THR A 87 9.04 11.55 6.60
CA THR A 87 9.26 11.58 5.16
C THR A 87 8.46 12.73 4.56
N HIS A 88 8.86 13.17 3.38
CA HIS A 88 8.13 14.22 2.69
C HIS A 88 6.72 13.71 2.38
N MET A 89 5.70 14.46 2.79
CA MET A 89 4.33 14.18 2.40
C MET A 89 3.62 15.49 2.06
N GLU A 90 2.66 15.38 1.14
CA GLU A 90 1.85 16.50 0.69
C GLU A 90 0.42 16.05 0.44
N VAL A 91 -0.53 16.95 0.65
CA VAL A 91 -1.90 16.85 0.13
C VAL A 91 -2.28 18.16 -0.55
N THR A 92 -2.99 18.05 -1.67
CA THR A 92 -3.58 19.18 -2.39
C THR A 92 -5.07 18.93 -2.61
N LEU A 93 -5.86 19.99 -2.56
CA LEU A 93 -7.30 19.97 -2.82
C LEU A 93 -7.74 21.27 -3.48
N LYS A 94 -8.52 21.17 -4.54
CA LYS A 94 -9.04 22.32 -5.29
C LYS A 94 -10.50 22.09 -5.66
N ALA A 95 -11.36 23.07 -5.39
CA ALA A 95 -12.64 23.19 -6.06
C ALA A 95 -12.41 23.75 -7.47
N ILE A 96 -12.74 22.98 -8.49
CA ILE A 96 -12.53 23.31 -9.90
C ILE A 96 -13.50 24.44 -10.26
N ASP A 97 -13.02 25.43 -10.99
CA ASP A 97 -13.77 26.60 -11.48
C ASP A 97 -14.47 27.47 -10.41
N SER A 98 -14.21 27.25 -9.12
CA SER A 98 -14.76 28.08 -8.03
C SER A 98 -14.02 29.42 -7.84
N GLY A 99 -12.85 29.57 -8.44
CA GLY A 99 -11.92 30.68 -8.18
C GLY A 99 -11.16 30.60 -6.85
N GLU A 100 -11.46 29.60 -6.00
CA GLU A 100 -10.72 29.34 -4.76
C GLU A 100 -9.29 28.87 -5.08
N ARG A 101 -8.33 29.28 -4.26
CA ARG A 101 -6.94 28.82 -4.40
C ARG A 101 -6.85 27.35 -3.99
N THR A 102 -5.96 26.59 -4.63
CA THR A 102 -5.68 25.22 -4.20
C THR A 102 -5.23 25.22 -2.74
N ALA A 103 -5.92 24.46 -1.90
CA ALA A 103 -5.52 24.20 -0.53
C ALA A 103 -4.40 23.16 -0.52
N VAL A 104 -3.32 23.42 0.21
CA VAL A 104 -2.12 22.59 0.22
C VAL A 104 -1.59 22.48 1.65
N ASP A 105 -1.19 21.27 2.04
CA ASP A 105 -0.36 21.02 3.22
C ASP A 105 0.81 20.14 2.81
N SER A 106 2.04 20.58 3.10
CA SER A 106 3.28 19.98 2.57
C SER A 106 4.41 20.13 3.58
N GLY A 107 5.16 19.04 3.80
CA GLY A 107 6.12 19.00 4.90
C GLY A 107 6.70 17.61 5.14
N GLN A 108 7.24 17.41 6.35
CA GLN A 108 7.88 16.17 6.80
C GLN A 108 7.04 15.52 7.91
N TYR A 109 6.37 14.42 7.58
CA TYR A 109 5.37 13.78 8.46
C TYR A 109 5.72 12.31 8.76
N THR A 110 5.25 11.83 9.90
CA THR A 110 5.43 10.43 10.34
C THR A 110 4.27 9.52 9.92
N SER A 111 3.10 10.10 9.59
CA SER A 111 1.86 9.35 9.38
C SER A 111 0.96 9.91 8.26
N TYR A 112 0.70 11.22 8.21
CA TYR A 112 -0.16 11.81 7.18
C TYR A 112 0.12 13.31 6.98
N ALA A 113 -0.23 13.84 5.81
CA ALA A 113 -0.33 15.27 5.51
C ALA A 113 -1.81 15.67 5.36
N GLY A 114 -2.16 16.90 5.76
CA GLY A 114 -3.53 17.40 5.87
C GLY A 114 -4.05 17.42 7.32
N PRO A 115 -5.36 17.66 7.54
CA PRO A 115 -6.38 17.87 6.52
C PRO A 115 -6.32 19.24 5.85
N VAL A 116 -6.67 19.28 4.56
CA VAL A 116 -6.95 20.52 3.81
C VAL A 116 -8.41 20.54 3.39
N TYR A 117 -8.99 21.75 3.28
CA TYR A 117 -10.42 21.94 3.03
C TYR A 117 -10.66 22.95 1.92
N VAL A 118 -11.75 22.76 1.17
CA VAL A 118 -12.27 23.74 0.21
C VAL A 118 -13.80 23.80 0.31
N ASN A 119 -14.39 24.93 -0.06
CA ASN A 119 -15.84 25.01 -0.24
C ASN A 119 -16.16 24.58 -1.67
N ALA A 120 -16.90 23.48 -1.81
CA ALA A 120 -17.06 22.82 -3.11
C ALA A 120 -18.50 22.41 -3.42
N ARG A 121 -19.48 22.88 -2.64
CA ARG A 121 -20.89 22.68 -2.97
C ARG A 121 -21.21 23.23 -4.36
N GLY A 122 -21.68 22.37 -5.25
CA GLY A 122 -21.96 22.72 -6.64
C GLY A 122 -20.74 22.78 -7.54
N TYR A 123 -19.56 22.36 -7.05
CA TYR A 123 -18.32 22.28 -7.80
C TYR A 123 -17.78 20.85 -7.79
N CYS A 124 -17.02 20.50 -8.83
CA CYS A 124 -16.22 19.29 -8.81
C CYS A 124 -14.85 19.60 -8.19
N VAL A 125 -14.20 18.60 -7.59
CA VAL A 125 -12.89 18.79 -6.96
C VAL A 125 -11.79 18.03 -7.69
N ALA A 126 -10.57 18.54 -7.56
CA ALA A 126 -9.33 17.86 -7.88
C ALA A 126 -8.50 17.71 -6.60
N TRP A 127 -7.90 16.54 -6.40
CA TRP A 127 -7.09 16.24 -5.23
C TRP A 127 -5.82 15.50 -5.62
N GLY A 128 -4.80 15.59 -4.78
CA GLY A 128 -3.55 14.90 -5.01
C GLY A 128 -2.71 14.82 -3.75
N GLY A 129 -1.67 14.01 -3.81
CA GLY A 129 -0.77 13.84 -2.69
C GLY A 129 0.53 13.17 -3.07
N THR A 130 1.51 13.41 -2.20
CA THR A 130 2.87 12.91 -2.33
C THR A 130 3.28 12.19 -1.05
N ILE A 131 4.02 11.09 -1.18
CA ILE A 131 4.66 10.36 -0.08
C ILE A 131 6.06 9.93 -0.53
N GLY A 132 7.08 10.55 0.05
CA GLY A 132 8.46 10.42 -0.42
C GLY A 132 8.58 10.92 -1.87
N THR A 133 8.89 10.00 -2.78
CA THR A 133 9.01 10.27 -4.23
C THR A 133 7.79 9.84 -5.03
N ALA A 134 6.79 9.21 -4.40
CA ALA A 134 5.56 8.79 -5.07
C ALA A 134 4.51 9.89 -4.99
N SER A 135 3.91 10.23 -6.12
CA SER A 135 2.82 11.21 -6.22
C SER A 135 1.67 10.66 -7.05
N ALA A 136 0.45 11.02 -6.68
CA ALA A 136 -0.75 10.69 -7.45
C ALA A 136 -1.83 11.74 -7.20
N GLY A 137 -2.78 11.84 -8.12
CA GLY A 137 -3.94 12.71 -7.99
C GLY A 137 -5.05 12.25 -8.92
N ASP A 138 -6.24 12.78 -8.67
CA ASP A 138 -7.44 12.50 -9.44
C ASP A 138 -8.40 13.71 -9.37
N SER A 139 -9.44 13.72 -10.18
CA SER A 139 -10.36 14.85 -10.28
C SER A 139 -11.74 14.46 -10.81
N GLY A 140 -12.72 15.32 -10.59
CA GLY A 140 -14.06 15.19 -11.19
C GLY A 140 -15.13 14.65 -10.24
N HIS A 141 -14.80 14.44 -8.96
CA HIS A 141 -15.83 14.17 -7.95
C HIS A 141 -16.61 15.45 -7.65
N CYS A 142 -17.92 15.45 -7.89
CA CYS A 142 -18.79 16.62 -7.69
C CYS A 142 -19.70 16.40 -6.48
N SER A 143 -19.89 17.44 -5.65
CA SER A 143 -20.60 17.37 -4.37
C SER A 143 -21.66 18.45 -4.21
#